data_AF-A0A090CQA4-F1
#
_entry.id   AF-A0A090CQA4-F1
#
_cell.length_a   1.000
_cell.length_b   1.000
_cell.length_c   1.000
_cell.angle_alpha   90.00
_cell.angle_beta   90.00
_cell.angle_gamma   90.00
#
_symmetry.space_group_name_H-M   'P 1'
#
loop_
_entity.id
_entity.type
_entity.pdbx_description
1 polymer ?
#
loop_
_entity_poly.entity_id
_entity_poly.type
_entity_poly.pdbx_seq_one_letter_code
_entity_poly.pdbx_strand_id
1 'polypeptide(L)'
;MVPPPWDRAPEKDTLFVLVTGANSGIGFGICQRLIDDYLSTRSLTSHLILIPTTRSAKKSQETVTALRAHALQFAESSPALRSRTGQNYDPHQATRRIHILSVQLDLCNLPSITAAADQLLHGTLSSSPSTSPDFESLEDVKIPRLDSIIFNAGIGGWYGLNWGKVAHNILTKGIVSATTWPTFKGGNSGQTIAPVPGSKETMGEVFCANVFGHYLFAQKLVPLLSRPKPSALPPGRIIWESSIDADWDTFSLEDFQALKTDAAYESTKRLTDVLALTSSLPTSKPYVDQYFSVAEDETPPKMYLAHPGIVQTTLFPLNAFMFFWYQVVLYLVRWLGSPWHPITGYNGSMAPAWLALQEQEALDSERAERVKWGSAADRWGNVYVRKTEVDGWGWEGRVEDVEELKDKGLLSGRKGGMEMVKEERLEEFKELGGGVWKRLEELRGEWERKV
;
A
#
# COMPACT_ATOMS: atom_id res chain seq x y z
N MET A 1 23.60 20.77 -15.55
CA MET A 1 22.85 19.50 -15.53
C MET A 1 21.96 19.45 -16.75
N VAL A 2 21.85 18.28 -17.38
CA VAL A 2 20.85 18.05 -18.42
C VAL A 2 19.49 18.01 -17.71
N PRO A 3 18.47 18.78 -18.15
CA PRO A 3 17.16 18.73 -17.52
C PRO A 3 16.56 17.33 -17.70
N PRO A 4 15.89 16.77 -16.68
CA PRO A 4 15.30 15.46 -16.78
C PRO A 4 14.25 15.39 -17.92
N PRO A 5 14.01 14.21 -18.49
CA PRO A 5 13.18 14.07 -19.70
C PRO A 5 11.74 14.56 -19.52
N TRP A 6 11.20 14.44 -18.31
CA TRP A 6 9.83 14.85 -17.99
C TRP A 6 9.64 16.37 -17.88
N ASP A 7 10.70 17.18 -17.76
CA ASP A 7 10.58 18.66 -17.69
C ASP A 7 10.02 19.26 -18.98
N ARG A 8 10.06 18.51 -20.08
CA ARG A 8 9.50 18.91 -21.39
C ARG A 8 8.05 18.50 -21.56
N ALA A 9 7.51 17.66 -20.67
CA ALA A 9 6.15 17.18 -20.74
C ALA A 9 5.21 18.08 -19.90
N PRO A 10 3.97 18.31 -20.34
CA PRO A 10 2.96 18.94 -19.50
C PRO A 10 2.80 18.20 -18.17
N GLU A 11 2.47 18.92 -17.09
CA GLU A 11 2.31 18.29 -15.76
C GLU A 11 1.33 17.12 -15.78
N LYS A 12 0.19 17.27 -16.46
CA LYS A 12 -0.82 16.20 -16.62
C LYS A 12 -0.30 14.92 -17.30
N ASP A 13 0.80 15.02 -18.03
CA ASP A 13 1.43 13.92 -18.76
C ASP A 13 2.62 13.32 -17.97
N THR A 14 2.78 13.68 -16.69
CA THR A 14 3.82 13.13 -15.81
C THR A 14 3.17 12.57 -14.54
N LEU A 15 3.61 11.39 -14.11
CA LEU A 15 3.08 10.71 -12.94
C LEU A 15 4.22 10.29 -12.01
N PHE A 16 4.26 10.84 -10.80
CA PHE A 16 5.27 10.55 -9.78
C PHE A 16 4.70 9.63 -8.69
N VAL A 17 5.18 8.40 -8.61
CA VAL A 17 4.70 7.39 -7.65
C VAL A 17 5.84 6.88 -6.77
N LEU A 18 5.70 7.01 -5.46
CA LEU A 18 6.61 6.42 -4.47
C LEU A 18 5.99 5.15 -3.89
N VAL A 19 6.77 4.07 -3.77
CA VAL A 19 6.32 2.78 -3.23
C VAL A 19 7.26 2.32 -2.13
N THR A 20 6.76 2.14 -0.91
CA THR A 20 7.59 1.68 0.20
C THR A 20 7.81 0.18 0.20
N GLY A 21 9.02 -0.28 0.54
CA GLY A 21 9.32 -1.71 0.66
C GLY A 21 9.23 -2.46 -0.67
N ALA A 22 9.76 -1.87 -1.73
CA ALA A 22 9.54 -2.32 -3.10
C ALA A 22 10.60 -3.30 -3.66
N ASN A 23 11.49 -3.84 -2.81
CA ASN A 23 12.57 -4.71 -3.25
C ASN A 23 12.18 -6.18 -3.48
N SER A 24 10.96 -6.58 -3.10
CA SER A 24 10.43 -7.94 -3.29
C SER A 24 8.92 -7.98 -3.07
N GLY A 25 8.31 -9.15 -3.27
CA GLY A 25 6.94 -9.43 -2.87
C GLY A 25 5.93 -8.49 -3.53
N ILE A 26 4.99 -7.97 -2.74
CA ILE A 26 3.89 -7.14 -3.21
C ILE A 26 4.40 -5.78 -3.68
N GLY A 27 5.26 -5.10 -2.91
CA GLY A 27 5.83 -3.80 -3.30
C GLY A 27 6.54 -3.80 -4.64
N PHE A 28 7.33 -4.86 -4.92
CA PHE A 28 7.92 -5.05 -6.25
C PHE A 28 6.84 -5.28 -7.32
N GLY A 29 5.82 -6.09 -7.01
CA GLY A 29 4.65 -6.31 -7.86
C GLY A 29 3.84 -5.03 -8.13
N ILE A 30 3.77 -4.08 -7.19
CA ILE A 30 3.14 -2.76 -7.38
C ILE A 30 3.92 -1.97 -8.42
N CYS A 31 5.24 -1.91 -8.27
CA CYS A 31 6.10 -1.26 -9.25
C CYS A 31 5.96 -1.86 -10.67
N GLN A 32 5.98 -3.20 -10.80
CA GLN A 32 5.74 -3.89 -12.07
C GLN A 32 4.38 -3.56 -12.66
N ARG A 33 3.33 -3.62 -11.84
CA ARG A 33 1.96 -3.40 -12.28
C ARG A 33 1.72 -1.95 -12.72
N LEU A 34 2.28 -0.99 -11.98
CA LEU A 34 2.26 0.42 -12.36
C LEU A 34 2.90 0.63 -13.73
N ILE A 35 4.05 0.00 -14.01
CA ILE A 35 4.70 0.07 -15.33
C ILE A 35 3.77 -0.48 -16.42
N ASP A 36 3.25 -1.68 -16.23
CA ASP A 36 2.45 -2.39 -17.24
C ASP A 36 1.15 -1.64 -17.55
N ASP A 37 0.39 -1.28 -16.51
CA ASP A 37 -0.90 -0.62 -16.65
C ASP A 37 -0.72 0.82 -17.16
N TYR A 38 0.34 1.53 -16.73
CA TYR A 38 0.66 2.86 -17.25
C TYR A 38 0.97 2.83 -18.75
N LEU A 39 1.89 1.96 -19.18
CA LEU A 39 2.23 1.82 -20.59
C LEU A 39 1.02 1.40 -21.42
N SER A 40 0.12 0.60 -20.85
CA SER A 40 -1.07 0.09 -21.54
C SER A 40 -2.22 1.09 -21.63
N THR A 41 -2.30 2.08 -20.73
CA THR A 41 -3.47 2.98 -20.63
C THR A 41 -3.16 4.44 -20.94
N ARG A 42 -1.96 4.93 -20.62
CA ARG A 42 -1.61 6.36 -20.73
C ARG A 42 -1.15 6.77 -22.13
N SER A 43 -1.15 8.08 -22.37
CA SER A 43 -0.74 8.70 -23.64
C SER A 43 0.69 8.30 -24.02
N LEU A 44 0.98 8.13 -25.32
CA LEU A 44 2.32 7.74 -25.78
C LEU A 44 3.41 8.79 -25.51
N THR A 45 3.02 10.01 -25.11
CA THR A 45 3.93 11.10 -24.77
C THR A 45 4.10 11.31 -23.27
N SER A 46 3.39 10.54 -22.43
CA SER A 46 3.40 10.72 -20.99
C SER A 46 4.53 9.92 -20.32
N HIS A 47 5.05 10.42 -19.19
CA HIS A 47 6.13 9.80 -18.42
C HIS A 47 5.70 9.29 -17.03
N LEU A 48 6.15 8.08 -16.67
CA LEU A 48 6.02 7.53 -15.33
C LEU A 48 7.36 7.67 -14.61
N ILE A 49 7.34 8.29 -13.43
CA ILE A 49 8.47 8.41 -12.53
C ILE A 49 8.15 7.56 -11.30
N LEU A 50 8.88 6.46 -11.15
CA LEU A 50 8.69 5.50 -10.07
C LEU A 50 9.85 5.59 -9.08
N ILE A 51 9.52 5.69 -7.80
CA ILE A 51 10.47 5.85 -6.70
C ILE A 51 10.28 4.70 -5.69
N PRO A 52 10.75 3.49 -5.98
CA PRO A 52 10.83 2.43 -5.00
C PRO A 52 11.74 2.83 -3.82
N THR A 53 11.31 2.50 -2.60
CA THR A 53 12.17 2.61 -1.41
C THR A 53 12.66 1.25 -0.95
N THR A 54 13.91 1.22 -0.47
CA THR A 54 14.53 0.02 0.10
C THR A 54 15.44 0.39 1.27
N ARG A 55 15.83 -0.59 2.10
CA ARG A 55 16.69 -0.33 3.27
C ARG A 55 18.18 -0.12 2.94
N SER A 56 18.63 -0.29 1.69
CA SER A 56 20.06 -0.12 1.35
C SER A 56 20.29 0.27 -0.10
N ALA A 57 21.41 0.91 -0.38
CA ALA A 57 21.81 1.29 -1.73
C ALA A 57 21.90 0.06 -2.67
N LYS A 58 22.48 -1.05 -2.18
CA LYS A 58 22.57 -2.30 -2.95
C LYS A 58 21.19 -2.82 -3.36
N LYS A 59 20.24 -2.92 -2.42
CA LYS A 59 18.87 -3.35 -2.72
C LYS A 59 18.17 -2.39 -3.67
N SER A 60 18.43 -1.10 -3.55
CA SER A 60 17.90 -0.08 -4.45
C SER A 60 18.37 -0.33 -5.88
N GLN A 61 19.67 -0.54 -6.08
CA GLN A 61 20.26 -0.84 -7.39
C GLN A 61 19.72 -2.14 -8.01
N GLU A 62 19.64 -3.21 -7.22
CA GLU A 62 19.06 -4.49 -7.66
C GLU A 62 17.59 -4.33 -8.06
N THR A 63 16.81 -3.57 -7.28
CA THR A 63 15.40 -3.29 -7.55
C THR A 63 15.22 -2.49 -8.84
N VAL A 64 15.97 -1.40 -9.01
CA VAL A 64 15.94 -0.57 -10.23
C VAL A 64 16.29 -1.41 -11.46
N THR A 65 17.33 -2.23 -11.36
CA THR A 65 17.77 -3.11 -12.46
C THR A 65 16.69 -4.12 -12.84
N ALA A 66 16.08 -4.78 -11.85
CA ALA A 66 15.02 -5.75 -12.08
C ALA A 66 13.74 -5.11 -12.66
N LEU A 67 13.37 -3.91 -12.22
CA LEU A 67 12.22 -3.19 -12.76
C LEU A 67 12.46 -2.69 -14.19
N ARG A 68 13.69 -2.27 -14.54
CA ARG A 68 14.07 -1.96 -15.92
C ARG A 68 13.98 -3.20 -16.82
N ALA A 69 14.50 -4.34 -16.35
CA ALA A 69 14.38 -5.60 -17.08
C ALA A 69 12.92 -6.00 -17.30
N HIS A 70 12.06 -5.84 -16.28
CA HIS A 70 10.62 -6.06 -16.40
C HIS A 70 9.97 -5.12 -17.42
N ALA A 71 10.26 -3.82 -17.36
CA ALA A 71 9.71 -2.83 -18.29
C ALA A 71 10.09 -3.13 -19.74
N LEU A 72 11.35 -3.52 -19.98
CA LEU A 72 11.82 -3.94 -21.31
C LEU A 72 11.09 -5.21 -21.77
N GLN A 73 11.02 -6.24 -20.92
CA GLN A 73 10.32 -7.47 -21.24
C GLN A 73 8.84 -7.21 -21.57
N PHE A 74 8.15 -6.37 -20.80
CA PHE A 74 6.76 -6.02 -21.05
C PHE A 74 6.62 -5.23 -22.36
N ALA A 75 7.50 -4.25 -22.60
CA ALA A 75 7.53 -3.49 -23.85
C ALA A 75 7.71 -4.42 -25.07
N GLU A 76 8.60 -5.40 -25.01
CA GLU A 76 8.87 -6.32 -26.13
C GLU A 76 7.77 -7.37 -26.34
N SER A 77 7.19 -7.88 -25.25
CA SER A 77 6.30 -9.04 -25.32
C SER A 77 4.82 -8.72 -25.35
N SER A 78 4.39 -7.54 -24.88
CA SER A 78 2.97 -7.21 -24.69
C SER A 78 2.20 -7.07 -26.01
N PRO A 79 1.19 -7.93 -26.26
CA PRO A 79 0.29 -7.77 -27.40
C PRO A 79 -0.54 -6.49 -27.32
N ALA A 80 -0.88 -6.05 -26.11
CA ALA A 80 -1.67 -4.83 -25.88
C ALA A 80 -0.91 -3.57 -26.31
N LEU A 81 0.40 -3.49 -26.07
CA LEU A 81 1.19 -2.34 -26.53
C LEU A 81 1.33 -2.30 -28.05
N ARG A 82 1.58 -3.47 -28.66
CA ARG A 82 1.65 -3.62 -30.12
C ARG A 82 0.33 -3.22 -30.79
N SER A 83 -0.81 -3.62 -30.24
CA SER A 83 -2.11 -3.30 -30.84
C SER A 83 -2.46 -1.81 -30.74
N ARG A 84 -1.99 -1.10 -29.72
CA ARG A 84 -2.23 0.35 -29.53
C ARG A 84 -1.50 1.22 -30.56
N THR A 85 -0.30 0.82 -30.98
CA THR A 85 0.61 1.62 -31.82
C THR A 85 0.70 1.12 -33.26
N GLY A 86 0.23 -0.12 -33.52
CA GLY A 86 0.18 -0.71 -34.84
C GLY A 86 1.53 -1.22 -35.32
N GLN A 87 1.71 -1.31 -36.65
CA GLN A 87 2.90 -1.92 -37.27
C GLN A 87 4.21 -1.17 -36.98
N ASN A 88 4.14 0.08 -36.51
CA ASN A 88 5.31 0.92 -36.22
C ASN A 88 5.66 0.96 -34.71
N TYR A 89 5.20 -0.02 -33.93
CA TYR A 89 5.52 -0.10 -32.52
C TYR A 89 7.03 -0.25 -32.28
N ASP A 90 7.58 0.63 -31.47
CA ASP A 90 8.97 0.57 -31.01
C ASP A 90 9.00 0.39 -29.47
N PRO A 91 9.43 -0.78 -28.96
CA PRO A 91 9.61 -1.01 -27.53
C PRO A 91 10.50 0.03 -26.85
N HIS A 92 11.50 0.57 -27.55
CA HIS A 92 12.42 1.58 -27.00
C HIS A 92 11.72 2.91 -26.70
N GLN A 93 10.68 3.27 -27.47
CA GLN A 93 9.89 4.46 -27.18
C GLN A 93 9.02 4.27 -25.93
N ALA A 94 8.57 3.04 -25.67
CA ALA A 94 7.82 2.73 -24.45
C ALA A 94 8.73 2.81 -23.21
N THR A 95 9.91 2.20 -23.24
CA THR A 95 10.83 2.18 -22.09
C THR A 95 11.40 3.55 -21.73
N ARG A 96 11.65 4.43 -22.72
CA ARG A 96 12.08 5.83 -22.49
C ARG A 96 11.09 6.70 -21.71
N ARG A 97 9.85 6.23 -21.56
CA ARG A 97 8.82 6.89 -20.75
C ARG A 97 8.85 6.48 -19.29
N ILE A 98 9.63 5.46 -18.93
CA ILE A 98 9.70 4.88 -17.60
C ILE A 98 11.01 5.29 -16.93
N HIS A 99 10.88 6.10 -15.88
CA HIS A 99 11.99 6.63 -15.10
C HIS A 99 11.95 6.01 -13.71
N ILE A 100 13.03 5.31 -13.33
CA ILE A 100 13.07 4.61 -12.05
C ILE A 100 14.23 5.17 -11.22
N LEU A 101 13.87 5.85 -10.14
CA LEU A 101 14.76 6.41 -9.14
C LEU A 101 14.67 5.57 -7.87
N SER A 102 15.39 5.91 -6.81
CA SER A 102 15.24 5.23 -5.53
C SER A 102 15.68 6.12 -4.38
N VAL A 103 15.06 5.93 -3.21
CA VAL A 103 15.47 6.56 -1.96
C VAL A 103 15.58 5.49 -0.87
N GLN A 104 16.58 5.60 0.00
CA GLN A 104 16.74 4.65 1.09
C GLN A 104 15.81 5.02 2.24
N LEU A 105 15.06 4.04 2.74
CA LEU A 105 14.10 4.23 3.81
C LEU A 105 14.06 2.99 4.71
N ASP A 106 14.33 3.20 5.99
CA ASP A 106 14.03 2.23 7.04
C ASP A 106 13.01 2.80 8.02
N LEU A 107 11.78 2.28 7.97
CA LEU A 107 10.65 2.75 8.75
C LEU A 107 10.81 2.50 10.26
N CYS A 108 11.70 1.59 10.66
CA CYS A 108 12.04 1.36 12.06
C CYS A 108 13.21 2.23 12.55
N ASN A 109 13.73 3.12 11.70
CA ASN A 109 14.82 4.03 12.01
C ASN A 109 14.38 5.47 11.72
N LEU A 110 13.93 6.19 12.74
CA LEU A 110 13.31 7.51 12.60
C LEU A 110 14.25 8.54 11.92
N PRO A 111 15.55 8.62 12.24
CA PRO A 111 16.50 9.41 11.46
C PRO A 111 16.54 9.07 9.95
N SER A 112 16.41 7.79 9.59
CA SER A 112 16.32 7.38 8.18
C SER A 112 15.08 7.93 7.50
N ILE A 113 13.95 8.05 8.21
CA ILE A 113 12.71 8.63 7.68
C ILE A 113 12.92 10.12 7.38
N THR A 114 13.50 10.86 8.34
CA THR A 114 13.81 12.29 8.15
C THR A 114 14.77 12.49 6.99
N ALA A 115 15.87 11.73 6.94
CA ALA A 115 16.85 11.84 5.86
C ALA A 115 16.23 11.55 4.47
N ALA A 116 15.36 10.53 4.37
CA ALA A 116 14.66 10.22 3.13
C ALA A 116 13.71 11.33 2.69
N ALA A 117 12.98 11.92 3.64
CA ALA A 117 12.06 13.02 3.35
C ALA A 117 12.82 14.29 2.94
N ASP A 118 13.87 14.65 3.66
CA ASP A 118 14.72 15.81 3.34
C ASP A 118 15.38 15.65 1.96
N GLN A 119 15.83 14.45 1.60
CA GLN A 119 16.37 14.17 0.27
C GLN A 119 15.32 14.38 -0.83
N LEU A 120 14.07 13.97 -0.61
CA LEU A 120 12.99 14.15 -1.59
C LEU A 120 12.55 15.63 -1.72
N LEU A 121 12.51 16.36 -0.61
CA LEU A 121 12.03 17.76 -0.58
C LEU A 121 13.08 18.76 -1.03
N HIS A 122 14.32 18.58 -0.59
CA HIS A 122 15.37 19.59 -0.67
C HIS A 122 16.60 19.12 -1.45
N GLY A 123 16.75 17.80 -1.60
CA GLY A 123 17.86 17.17 -2.28
C GLY A 123 17.56 16.80 -3.73
N THR A 124 18.30 15.79 -4.19
CA THR A 124 18.20 15.21 -5.51
C THR A 124 18.23 13.68 -5.41
N LEU A 125 17.67 13.03 -6.43
CA LEU A 125 17.77 11.60 -6.63
C LEU A 125 18.58 11.31 -7.89
N SER A 126 19.24 10.15 -7.91
CA SER A 126 19.90 9.61 -9.09
C SER A 126 19.39 8.20 -9.33
N SER A 127 19.25 7.84 -10.61
CA SER A 127 19.00 6.45 -11.01
C SER A 127 20.29 5.66 -10.98
N SER A 128 20.21 4.33 -10.80
CA SER A 128 21.38 3.49 -11.05
C SER A 128 21.84 3.65 -12.51
N PRO A 129 23.16 3.70 -12.80
CA PRO A 129 23.65 3.82 -14.17
C PRO A 129 23.07 2.73 -15.08
N SER A 130 22.54 3.13 -16.23
CA SER A 130 22.12 2.24 -17.30
C SER A 130 23.18 2.23 -18.40
N THR A 131 23.60 1.04 -18.83
CA THR A 131 24.41 0.86 -20.03
C THR A 131 23.55 0.66 -21.28
N SER A 132 22.23 0.51 -21.13
CA SER A 132 21.29 0.32 -22.24
C SER A 132 20.74 1.66 -22.75
N PRO A 133 20.56 1.85 -24.08
CA PRO A 133 19.86 3.01 -24.66
C PRO A 133 18.36 3.06 -24.34
N ASP A 134 17.80 2.02 -23.70
CA ASP A 134 16.39 1.90 -23.34
C ASP A 134 15.99 2.78 -22.17
N PHE A 135 16.95 3.02 -21.26
CA PHE A 135 16.73 3.75 -20.03
C PHE A 135 17.76 4.85 -19.89
N GLU A 136 17.28 6.07 -19.75
CA GLU A 136 18.13 7.21 -19.48
C GLU A 136 18.67 7.14 -18.05
N SER A 137 19.98 7.40 -17.90
CA SER A 137 20.60 7.56 -16.59
C SER A 137 20.33 8.97 -16.10
N LEU A 138 19.57 9.06 -15.01
CA LEU A 138 19.20 10.32 -14.37
C LEU A 138 20.18 10.59 -13.23
N GLU A 139 20.79 11.77 -13.23
CA GLU A 139 21.74 12.21 -12.22
C GLU A 139 21.26 13.53 -11.60
N ASP A 140 21.23 13.56 -10.27
CA ASP A 140 20.92 14.75 -9.47
C ASP A 140 19.62 15.47 -9.88
N VAL A 141 18.57 14.68 -10.11
CA VAL A 141 17.25 15.20 -10.48
C VAL A 141 16.44 15.58 -9.25
N LYS A 142 15.67 16.66 -9.34
CA LYS A 142 14.71 17.06 -8.31
C LYS A 142 13.36 16.39 -8.52
N ILE A 143 12.68 16.07 -7.43
CA ILE A 143 11.29 15.58 -7.45
C ILE A 143 10.36 16.77 -7.22
N PRO A 144 9.61 17.24 -8.23
CA PRO A 144 8.80 18.45 -8.10
C PRO A 144 7.53 18.21 -7.29
N ARG A 145 7.02 16.97 -7.28
CA ARG A 145 5.81 16.55 -6.58
C ARG A 145 5.75 15.03 -6.49
N LEU A 146 4.81 14.54 -5.69
CA LEU A 146 4.35 13.15 -5.66
C LEU A 146 2.86 13.13 -5.97
N ASP A 147 2.46 12.35 -6.98
CA ASP A 147 1.04 12.15 -7.33
C ASP A 147 0.43 11.02 -6.52
N SER A 148 1.23 10.02 -6.15
CA SER A 148 0.82 8.96 -5.24
C SER A 148 1.97 8.46 -4.39
N ILE A 149 1.68 8.12 -3.14
CA ILE A 149 2.56 7.35 -2.28
C ILE A 149 1.79 6.09 -1.86
N ILE A 150 2.44 4.94 -2.00
CA ILE A 150 1.86 3.63 -1.67
C ILE A 150 2.65 3.03 -0.51
N PHE A 151 1.99 2.94 0.64
CA PHE A 151 2.52 2.40 1.89
C PHE A 151 2.30 0.89 1.97
N ASN A 152 3.21 0.15 1.33
CA ASN A 152 3.21 -1.32 1.27
C ASN A 152 4.13 -1.98 2.31
N ALA A 153 5.24 -1.32 2.68
CA ALA A 153 6.21 -1.92 3.58
C ALA A 153 5.58 -2.37 4.91
N GLY A 154 5.98 -3.54 5.40
CA GLY A 154 5.50 -4.00 6.70
C GLY A 154 6.13 -5.31 7.14
N ILE A 155 5.94 -5.62 8.42
CA ILE A 155 6.42 -6.86 9.05
C ILE A 155 5.26 -7.52 9.81
N GLY A 156 5.32 -8.85 9.96
CA GLY A 156 4.29 -9.64 10.65
C GLY A 156 4.53 -9.85 12.14
N GLY A 157 5.78 -9.85 12.60
CA GLY A 157 6.09 -10.19 14.01
C GLY A 157 5.78 -11.64 14.38
N TRP A 158 5.74 -12.56 13.42
CA TRP A 158 5.42 -13.98 13.66
C TRP A 158 6.64 -14.86 13.87
N TYR A 159 6.52 -15.88 14.73
CA TYR A 159 7.55 -16.91 14.92
C TYR A 159 7.20 -18.26 14.27
N GLY A 160 5.92 -18.49 13.91
CA GLY A 160 5.50 -19.74 13.29
C GLY A 160 4.00 -20.02 13.38
N LEU A 161 3.61 -21.27 13.16
CA LEU A 161 2.22 -21.74 13.19
C LEU A 161 1.96 -22.60 14.41
N ASN A 162 0.78 -22.44 15.02
CA ASN A 162 0.27 -23.41 15.98
C ASN A 162 -0.44 -24.55 15.23
N TRP A 163 0.27 -25.67 15.02
CA TRP A 163 -0.22 -26.81 14.23
C TRP A 163 -1.50 -27.46 14.76
N GLY A 164 -1.70 -27.50 16.08
CA GLY A 164 -2.96 -27.96 16.67
C GLY A 164 -4.12 -27.05 16.29
N LYS A 165 -3.91 -25.73 16.36
CA LYS A 165 -4.90 -24.73 15.90
C LYS A 165 -5.09 -24.77 14.39
N VAL A 166 -4.08 -25.11 13.57
CA VAL A 166 -4.24 -25.31 12.11
C VAL A 166 -5.25 -26.43 11.85
N ALA A 167 -5.04 -27.61 12.44
CA ALA A 167 -5.94 -28.74 12.26
C ALA A 167 -7.35 -28.41 12.76
N HIS A 168 -7.46 -27.80 13.95
CA HIS A 168 -8.75 -27.37 14.50
C HIS A 168 -9.47 -26.37 13.59
N ASN A 169 -8.76 -25.36 13.07
CA ASN A 169 -9.36 -24.32 12.25
C ASN A 169 -9.82 -24.85 10.89
N ILE A 170 -9.06 -25.74 10.26
CA ILE A 170 -9.46 -26.43 9.01
C ILE A 170 -10.69 -27.30 9.26
N LEU A 171 -10.70 -28.09 10.35
CA LEU A 171 -11.81 -29.00 10.66
C LEU A 171 -13.11 -28.27 11.02
N THR A 172 -13.02 -27.11 11.69
CA THR A 172 -14.19 -26.37 12.18
C THR A 172 -14.72 -25.32 11.22
N LYS A 173 -13.84 -24.62 10.49
CA LYS A 173 -14.23 -23.52 9.59
C LYS A 173 -14.06 -23.85 8.10
N GLY A 174 -13.46 -25.00 7.80
CA GLY A 174 -13.13 -25.40 6.43
C GLY A 174 -11.85 -24.74 5.91
N ILE A 175 -11.25 -25.36 4.89
CA ILE A 175 -9.96 -24.94 4.33
C ILE A 175 -9.99 -23.51 3.76
N VAL A 176 -11.09 -23.10 3.11
CA VAL A 176 -11.21 -21.76 2.53
C VAL A 176 -11.12 -20.69 3.62
N SER A 177 -11.90 -20.83 4.70
CA SER A 177 -11.84 -19.87 5.81
C SER A 177 -10.50 -19.93 6.53
N ALA A 178 -9.96 -21.12 6.78
CA ALA A 178 -8.70 -21.29 7.51
C ALA A 178 -7.48 -20.71 6.76
N THR A 179 -7.52 -20.70 5.42
CA THR A 179 -6.46 -20.11 4.60
C THR A 179 -6.69 -18.62 4.31
N THR A 180 -7.93 -18.14 4.35
CA THR A 180 -8.24 -16.70 4.12
C THR A 180 -8.11 -15.87 5.40
N TRP A 181 -8.58 -16.39 6.54
CA TRP A 181 -8.57 -15.73 7.86
C TRP A 181 -8.00 -16.67 8.93
N PRO A 182 -6.68 -16.92 8.91
CA PRO A 182 -6.06 -17.92 9.77
C PRO A 182 -6.02 -17.47 11.24
N THR A 183 -6.55 -18.28 12.16
CA THR A 183 -6.54 -18.01 13.62
C THR A 183 -5.45 -18.79 14.37
N PHE A 184 -4.39 -19.18 13.66
CA PHE A 184 -3.35 -20.09 14.15
C PHE A 184 -1.92 -19.56 13.98
N LYS A 185 -1.78 -18.29 13.58
CA LYS A 185 -0.48 -17.60 13.52
C LYS A 185 0.04 -17.42 14.95
N GLY A 186 1.29 -17.79 15.18
CA GLY A 186 2.00 -17.51 16.43
C GLY A 186 2.77 -16.21 16.29
N GLY A 187 2.33 -15.16 16.99
CA GLY A 187 2.98 -13.86 17.02
C GLY A 187 3.81 -13.63 18.28
N ASN A 188 4.85 -12.82 18.15
CA ASN A 188 5.64 -12.32 19.26
C ASN A 188 4.94 -11.09 19.85
N SER A 189 4.95 -10.98 21.18
CA SER A 189 4.60 -9.75 21.89
C SER A 189 5.86 -9.02 22.38
N GLY A 190 5.74 -7.72 22.65
CA GLY A 190 6.78 -6.91 23.26
C GLY A 190 7.99 -6.56 22.37
N GLN A 191 7.94 -6.84 21.06
CA GLN A 191 9.03 -6.46 20.14
C GLN A 191 9.10 -4.94 19.98
N THR A 192 10.28 -4.35 20.11
CA THR A 192 10.50 -2.91 19.97
C THR A 192 11.63 -2.60 18.98
N ILE A 193 11.56 -1.41 18.37
CA ILE A 193 12.67 -0.86 17.58
C ILE A 193 13.87 -0.55 18.48
N ALA A 194 15.05 -0.45 17.86
CA ALA A 194 16.23 0.07 18.54
C ALA A 194 15.96 1.49 19.07
N PRO A 195 16.48 1.85 20.26
CA PRO A 195 16.36 3.21 20.76
C PRO A 195 16.93 4.24 19.78
N VAL A 196 16.30 5.40 19.71
CA VAL A 196 16.84 6.54 18.95
C VAL A 196 18.19 6.93 19.56
N PRO A 197 19.22 7.28 18.75
CA PRO A 197 20.51 7.72 19.26
C PRO A 197 20.37 8.82 20.31
N GLY A 198 20.91 8.59 21.52
CA GLY A 198 20.81 9.55 22.63
C GLY A 198 19.56 9.42 23.51
N SER A 199 18.64 8.49 23.23
CA SER A 199 17.49 8.16 24.07
C SER A 199 17.48 6.68 24.50
N LYS A 200 16.76 6.37 25.58
CA LYS A 200 16.46 4.99 26.02
C LYS A 200 15.07 4.51 25.57
N GLU A 201 14.28 5.41 24.99
CA GLU A 201 12.91 5.10 24.62
C GLU A 201 12.86 4.28 23.34
N THR A 202 11.86 3.41 23.26
CA THR A 202 11.63 2.51 22.14
C THR A 202 10.15 2.55 21.76
N MET A 203 9.83 1.97 20.60
CA MET A 203 8.46 1.88 20.08
C MET A 203 8.21 0.45 19.62
N GLY A 204 6.96 -0.02 19.68
CA GLY A 204 6.57 -1.31 19.11
C GLY A 204 7.06 -1.49 17.67
N GLU A 205 7.80 -2.56 17.39
CA GLU A 205 8.50 -2.77 16.12
C GLU A 205 7.52 -2.90 14.95
N VAL A 206 6.50 -3.75 15.12
CA VAL A 206 5.45 -3.98 14.11
C VAL A 206 4.63 -2.72 13.88
N PHE A 207 4.29 -1.99 14.95
CA PHE A 207 3.59 -0.71 14.88
C PHE A 207 4.41 0.35 14.14
N CYS A 208 5.71 0.45 14.44
CA CYS A 208 6.60 1.40 13.79
C CYS A 208 6.72 1.10 12.28
N ALA A 209 6.99 -0.16 11.93
CA ALA A 209 7.11 -0.60 10.55
C ALA A 209 5.84 -0.42 9.72
N ASN A 210 4.68 -0.78 10.28
CA ASN A 210 3.42 -0.85 9.52
C ASN A 210 2.67 0.49 9.51
N VAL A 211 2.76 1.29 10.57
CA VAL A 211 1.93 2.48 10.79
C VAL A 211 2.78 3.72 11.04
N PHE A 212 3.49 3.79 12.16
CA PHE A 212 4.02 5.07 12.63
C PHE A 212 5.15 5.62 11.76
N GLY A 213 6.05 4.76 11.27
CA GLY A 213 7.10 5.17 10.35
C GLY A 213 6.53 5.74 9.06
N HIS A 214 5.48 5.12 8.52
CA HIS A 214 4.76 5.65 7.36
C HIS A 214 4.03 6.95 7.67
N TYR A 215 3.42 7.05 8.85
CA TYR A 215 2.71 8.24 9.32
C TYR A 215 3.65 9.45 9.37
N LEU A 216 4.83 9.30 9.98
CA LEU A 216 5.87 10.34 9.99
C LEU A 216 6.36 10.68 8.59
N PHE A 217 6.57 9.66 7.75
CA PHE A 217 7.08 9.86 6.40
C PHE A 217 6.09 10.65 5.53
N ALA A 218 4.81 10.27 5.51
CA ALA A 218 3.79 11.01 4.75
C ALA A 218 3.63 12.44 5.25
N GLN A 219 3.68 12.67 6.57
CA GLN A 219 3.57 14.01 7.15
C GLN A 219 4.65 14.95 6.59
N LYS A 220 5.90 14.47 6.58
CA LYS A 220 7.01 15.25 6.01
C LYS A 220 6.86 15.47 4.51
N LEU A 221 6.26 14.53 3.79
CA LEU A 221 6.07 14.61 2.34
C LEU A 221 4.81 15.36 1.91
N VAL A 222 4.01 15.90 2.84
CA VAL A 222 2.82 16.70 2.50
C VAL A 222 3.12 17.81 1.48
N PRO A 223 4.23 18.58 1.56
CA PRO A 223 4.53 19.60 0.55
C PRO A 223 4.67 19.07 -0.88
N LEU A 224 5.08 17.80 -1.07
CA LEU A 224 5.13 17.17 -2.42
C LEU A 224 3.76 16.63 -2.86
N LEU A 225 2.86 16.37 -1.91
CA LEU A 225 1.54 15.78 -2.12
C LEU A 225 0.44 16.82 -2.30
N SER A 226 0.59 18.00 -1.71
CA SER A 226 -0.34 19.11 -1.81
C SER A 226 -0.39 19.69 -3.23
N ARG A 227 -1.49 20.37 -3.56
CA ARG A 227 -1.69 21.03 -4.87
C ARG A 227 -2.13 22.47 -4.68
N PRO A 228 -1.66 23.44 -5.47
CA PRO A 228 -2.17 24.82 -5.42
C PRO A 228 -3.65 24.87 -5.83
N LYS A 229 -4.40 25.88 -5.39
CA LYS A 229 -5.78 26.14 -5.80
C LYS A 229 -5.84 27.35 -6.76
N PRO A 230 -6.31 27.19 -8.01
CA PRO A 230 -6.71 25.94 -8.68
C PRO A 230 -5.50 25.13 -9.18
N SER A 231 -5.64 23.80 -9.24
CA SER A 231 -4.69 22.91 -9.91
C SER A 231 -5.38 22.19 -11.07
N ALA A 232 -4.65 21.98 -12.16
CA ALA A 232 -5.06 21.10 -13.25
C ALA A 232 -4.84 19.60 -12.94
N LEU A 233 -4.09 19.31 -11.87
CA LEU A 233 -3.82 17.96 -11.41
C LEU A 233 -4.84 17.53 -10.35
N PRO A 234 -5.15 16.23 -10.25
CA PRO A 234 -5.91 15.72 -9.13
C PRO A 234 -5.12 15.89 -7.81
N PRO A 235 -5.80 15.85 -6.65
CA PRO A 235 -5.14 15.81 -5.35
C PRO A 235 -4.13 14.66 -5.28
N GLY A 236 -3.01 14.86 -4.60
CA GLY A 236 -2.07 13.78 -4.29
C GLY A 236 -2.75 12.66 -3.53
N ARG A 237 -2.21 11.44 -3.62
CA ARG A 237 -2.83 10.24 -3.01
C ARG A 237 -1.90 9.57 -2.01
N ILE A 238 -2.42 9.28 -0.83
CA ILE A 238 -1.75 8.40 0.15
C ILE A 238 -2.55 7.09 0.19
N ILE A 239 -1.94 6.01 -0.31
CA ILE A 239 -2.57 4.70 -0.42
C ILE A 239 -1.97 3.79 0.65
N TRP A 240 -2.78 3.46 1.65
CA TRP A 240 -2.41 2.57 2.74
C TRP A 240 -2.67 1.12 2.38
N GLU A 241 -1.67 0.25 2.55
CA GLU A 241 -1.87 -1.18 2.39
C GLU A 241 -2.14 -1.86 3.74
N SER A 242 -3.38 -2.29 3.91
CA SER A 242 -3.85 -3.09 5.02
C SER A 242 -3.86 -4.60 4.68
N SER A 243 -4.61 -5.38 5.45
CA SER A 243 -4.75 -6.83 5.35
C SER A 243 -6.24 -7.19 5.27
N ILE A 244 -6.59 -8.30 4.62
CA ILE A 244 -7.96 -8.83 4.72
C ILE A 244 -8.32 -9.31 6.13
N ASP A 245 -7.30 -9.53 6.97
CA ASP A 245 -7.41 -10.04 8.32
C ASP A 245 -7.09 -8.92 9.31
N ALA A 246 -8.09 -8.06 9.55
CA ALA A 246 -8.02 -6.84 10.37
C ALA A 246 -9.35 -6.69 11.15
N ASP A 247 -9.59 -7.64 12.04
CA ASP A 247 -10.85 -7.77 12.77
C ASP A 247 -11.02 -6.68 13.84
N TRP A 248 -12.26 -6.49 14.30
CA TRP A 248 -12.56 -5.52 15.36
C TRP A 248 -11.74 -5.74 16.62
N ASP A 249 -11.71 -6.97 17.12
CA ASP A 249 -11.13 -7.32 18.44
C ASP A 249 -9.60 -7.36 18.46
N THR A 250 -8.92 -7.17 17.33
CA THR A 250 -7.45 -7.24 17.28
C THR A 250 -6.77 -5.94 17.68
N PHE A 251 -7.51 -4.83 17.78
CA PHE A 251 -6.96 -3.51 18.13
C PHE A 251 -7.58 -2.95 19.42
N SER A 252 -6.75 -2.35 20.26
CA SER A 252 -7.14 -1.64 21.48
C SER A 252 -6.36 -0.35 21.61
N LEU A 253 -7.02 0.72 22.04
CA LEU A 253 -6.38 2.01 22.32
C LEU A 253 -5.42 1.92 23.52
N GLU A 254 -5.65 1.00 24.48
CA GLU A 254 -4.77 0.79 25.63
C GLU A 254 -3.46 0.03 25.29
N ASP A 255 -3.41 -0.60 24.12
CA ASP A 255 -2.23 -1.25 23.54
C ASP A 255 -1.94 -0.70 22.14
N PHE A 256 -1.93 0.63 22.00
CA PHE A 256 -1.84 1.33 20.71
C PHE A 256 -0.64 0.91 19.84
N GLN A 257 0.50 0.59 20.47
CA GLN A 257 1.72 0.15 19.80
C GLN A 257 1.82 -1.37 19.62
N ALA A 258 0.76 -2.11 19.97
CA ALA A 258 0.66 -3.56 19.90
C ALA A 258 1.80 -4.30 20.64
N LEU A 259 2.11 -3.87 21.86
CA LEU A 259 3.20 -4.43 22.67
C LEU A 259 2.73 -5.57 23.58
N LYS A 260 1.46 -5.56 24.01
CA LYS A 260 0.92 -6.58 24.92
C LYS A 260 0.29 -7.74 24.14
N THR A 261 -0.31 -7.46 22.99
CA THR A 261 -0.96 -8.46 22.13
C THR A 261 0.05 -9.39 21.44
N ASP A 262 -0.36 -10.64 21.19
CA ASP A 262 0.33 -11.58 20.29
C ASP A 262 -0.17 -11.48 18.84
N ALA A 263 -1.14 -10.60 18.56
CA ALA A 263 -1.70 -10.32 17.24
C ALA A 263 -1.26 -8.94 16.71
N ALA A 264 0.04 -8.61 16.86
CA ALA A 264 0.54 -7.26 16.55
C ALA A 264 0.35 -6.87 15.07
N TYR A 265 0.48 -7.82 14.14
CA TYR A 265 0.19 -7.55 12.73
C TYR A 265 -1.28 -7.18 12.52
N GLU A 266 -2.20 -7.99 13.02
CA GLU A 266 -3.64 -7.78 12.86
C GLU A 266 -4.07 -6.47 13.54
N SER A 267 -3.55 -6.19 14.74
CA SER A 267 -3.75 -4.94 15.47
C SER A 267 -3.34 -3.71 14.64
N THR A 268 -2.14 -3.74 14.05
CA THR A 268 -1.64 -2.61 13.25
C THR A 268 -2.39 -2.45 11.94
N LYS A 269 -2.84 -3.55 11.31
CA LYS A 269 -3.66 -3.51 10.09
C LYS A 269 -5.08 -3.01 10.37
N ARG A 270 -5.65 -3.35 11.52
CA ARG A 270 -6.90 -2.77 12.01
C ARG A 270 -6.77 -1.27 12.27
N LEU A 271 -5.68 -0.84 12.92
CA LEU A 271 -5.38 0.58 13.08
C LEU A 271 -5.28 1.28 11.71
N THR A 272 -4.59 0.68 10.72
CA THR A 272 -4.54 1.21 9.34
C THR A 272 -5.92 1.37 8.71
N ASP A 273 -6.82 0.38 8.88
CA ASP A 273 -8.20 0.49 8.38
C ASP A 273 -8.92 1.70 8.97
N VAL A 274 -8.88 1.83 10.29
CA VAL A 274 -9.50 2.93 11.02
C VAL A 274 -8.90 4.27 10.59
N LEU A 275 -7.58 4.37 10.53
CA LEU A 275 -6.85 5.59 10.14
C LEU A 275 -7.31 6.11 8.76
N ALA A 276 -7.27 5.24 7.74
CA ALA A 276 -7.54 5.64 6.37
C ALA A 276 -9.03 5.98 6.14
N LEU A 277 -9.94 5.12 6.60
CA LEU A 277 -11.39 5.25 6.33
C LEU A 277 -12.05 6.41 7.09
N THR A 278 -11.45 6.82 8.21
CA THR A 278 -11.96 7.92 9.04
C THR A 278 -11.33 9.28 8.72
N SER A 279 -10.30 9.32 7.86
CA SER A 279 -9.55 10.54 7.53
C SER A 279 -10.41 11.73 7.05
N SER A 280 -11.53 11.48 6.36
CA SER A 280 -12.46 12.52 5.90
C SER A 280 -13.71 12.67 6.79
N LEU A 281 -13.71 12.11 8.01
CA LEU A 281 -14.83 12.25 8.96
C LEU A 281 -14.67 13.50 9.85
N PRO A 282 -15.79 14.10 10.30
CA PRO A 282 -15.77 15.20 11.27
C PRO A 282 -15.02 14.87 12.58
N THR A 283 -15.11 13.63 13.06
CA THR A 283 -14.47 13.17 14.31
C THR A 283 -12.94 13.18 14.23
N SER A 284 -12.38 12.97 13.04
CA SER A 284 -10.93 12.94 12.80
C SER A 284 -10.39 14.26 12.24
N LYS A 285 -11.26 15.09 11.65
CA LYS A 285 -10.90 16.31 10.92
C LYS A 285 -9.91 17.23 11.66
N PRO A 286 -10.08 17.56 12.96
CA PRO A 286 -9.14 18.45 13.65
C PRO A 286 -7.69 17.95 13.62
N TYR A 287 -7.50 16.64 13.76
CA TYR A 287 -6.19 16.00 13.79
C TYR A 287 -5.63 15.77 12.37
N VAL A 288 -6.50 15.49 11.41
CA VAL A 288 -6.14 15.36 9.99
C VAL A 288 -5.70 16.70 9.41
N ASP A 289 -6.42 17.78 9.74
CA ASP A 289 -6.05 19.14 9.35
C ASP A 289 -4.70 19.54 9.97
N GLN A 290 -4.44 19.14 11.23
CA GLN A 290 -3.13 19.32 11.89
C GLN A 290 -2.03 18.48 11.23
N TYR A 291 -2.33 17.23 10.86
CA TYR A 291 -1.40 16.32 10.21
C TYR A 291 -0.94 16.84 8.84
N PHE A 292 -1.89 17.28 8.02
CA PHE A 292 -1.59 17.84 6.72
C PHE A 292 -1.01 19.25 6.81
N SER A 293 -1.55 20.11 7.69
CA SER A 293 -1.06 21.47 7.91
C SER A 293 -0.83 22.27 6.60
N VAL A 294 -1.73 22.09 5.62
CA VAL A 294 -1.65 22.74 4.31
C VAL A 294 -2.12 24.19 4.38
N ALA A 295 -1.59 25.03 3.49
CA ALA A 295 -2.03 26.43 3.38
C ALA A 295 -3.48 26.51 2.86
N GLU A 296 -4.18 27.62 3.13
CA GLU A 296 -5.59 27.79 2.73
C GLU A 296 -5.79 27.70 1.20
N ASP A 297 -4.80 28.17 0.44
CA ASP A 297 -4.72 28.14 -1.02
C ASP A 297 -4.18 26.82 -1.58
N GLU A 298 -4.00 25.79 -0.74
CA GLU A 298 -3.59 24.46 -1.15
C GLU A 298 -4.67 23.41 -0.90
N THR A 299 -4.70 22.38 -1.74
CA THR A 299 -5.54 21.19 -1.60
C THR A 299 -4.70 20.07 -0.99
N PRO A 300 -5.10 19.51 0.17
CA PRO A 300 -4.39 18.40 0.79
C PRO A 300 -4.56 17.11 -0.02
N PRO A 301 -3.68 16.11 0.17
CA PRO A 301 -3.86 14.80 -0.45
C PRO A 301 -5.09 14.06 0.10
N LYS A 302 -5.61 13.13 -0.70
CA LYS A 302 -6.65 12.16 -0.30
C LYS A 302 -6.01 10.86 0.20
N MET A 303 -6.65 10.21 1.17
CA MET A 303 -6.25 8.90 1.66
C MET A 303 -7.15 7.80 1.09
N TYR A 304 -6.52 6.68 0.70
CA TYR A 304 -7.21 5.49 0.22
C TYR A 304 -6.66 4.24 0.91
N LEU A 305 -7.48 3.20 0.98
CA LEU A 305 -7.16 1.96 1.65
C LEU A 305 -7.22 0.78 0.68
N ALA A 306 -6.15 -0.02 0.66
CA ALA A 306 -6.06 -1.22 -0.15
C ALA A 306 -5.69 -2.44 0.70
N HIS A 307 -5.87 -3.65 0.16
CA HIS A 307 -5.20 -4.85 0.65
C HIS A 307 -4.87 -5.81 -0.50
N PRO A 308 -3.81 -6.61 -0.37
CA PRO A 308 -3.31 -7.44 -1.47
C PRO A 308 -4.02 -8.78 -1.63
N GLY A 309 -5.08 -9.04 -0.86
CA GLY A 309 -5.58 -10.40 -0.65
C GLY A 309 -4.52 -11.28 0.02
N ILE A 310 -4.51 -12.57 -0.33
CA ILE A 310 -3.57 -13.58 0.13
C ILE A 310 -2.51 -13.81 -0.94
N VAL A 311 -1.31 -13.35 -0.63
CA VAL A 311 -0.12 -13.50 -1.47
C VAL A 311 0.88 -14.38 -0.74
N GLN A 312 1.53 -15.26 -1.49
CA GLN A 312 2.66 -16.02 -1.03
C GLN A 312 3.89 -15.11 -0.94
N THR A 313 4.20 -14.66 0.28
CA THR A 313 5.37 -13.83 0.55
C THR A 313 6.24 -14.45 1.64
N THR A 314 7.50 -13.99 1.73
CA THR A 314 8.41 -14.35 2.83
C THR A 314 8.09 -13.63 4.14
N LEU A 315 6.97 -12.90 4.21
CA LEU A 315 6.52 -12.24 5.44
C LEU A 315 6.27 -13.26 6.56
N PHE A 316 5.83 -14.47 6.18
CA PHE A 316 5.71 -15.60 7.08
C PHE A 316 6.96 -16.50 6.97
N PRO A 317 7.68 -16.79 8.08
CA PRO A 317 8.92 -17.55 8.04
C PRO A 317 8.64 -19.06 7.84
N LEU A 318 8.47 -19.49 6.60
CA LEU A 318 8.33 -20.90 6.22
C LEU A 318 9.62 -21.44 5.62
N ASN A 319 9.97 -22.69 5.94
CA ASN A 319 11.00 -23.42 5.21
C ASN A 319 10.54 -23.73 3.77
N ALA A 320 11.46 -24.11 2.88
CA ALA A 320 11.15 -24.31 1.46
C ALA A 320 10.06 -25.36 1.21
N PHE A 321 10.04 -26.46 1.97
CA PHE A 321 9.01 -27.49 1.86
C PHE A 321 7.61 -26.95 2.20
N MET A 322 7.51 -26.23 3.32
CA MET A 322 6.28 -25.58 3.75
C MET A 322 5.85 -24.48 2.80
N PHE A 323 6.80 -23.73 2.25
CA PHE A 323 6.53 -22.68 1.29
C PHE A 323 5.90 -23.24 0.01
N PHE A 324 6.41 -24.37 -0.51
CA PHE A 324 5.83 -25.06 -1.66
C PHE A 324 4.40 -25.53 -1.38
N TRP A 325 4.16 -26.24 -0.27
CA TRP A 325 2.82 -26.75 0.05
C TRP A 325 1.82 -25.65 0.36
N TYR A 326 2.27 -24.56 0.99
CA TYR A 326 1.47 -23.37 1.18
C TYR A 326 0.97 -22.85 -0.18
N GLN A 327 1.84 -22.76 -1.20
CA GLN A 327 1.44 -22.36 -2.54
C GLN A 327 0.35 -23.26 -3.12
N VAL A 328 0.51 -24.58 -3.02
CA VAL A 328 -0.47 -25.56 -3.50
C VAL A 328 -1.83 -25.34 -2.83
N VAL A 329 -1.84 -25.10 -1.51
CA VAL A 329 -3.07 -24.80 -0.76
C VAL A 329 -3.72 -23.50 -1.24
N LEU A 330 -2.93 -22.46 -1.51
CA LEU A 330 -3.48 -21.19 -2.02
C LEU A 330 -4.17 -21.38 -3.39
N TYR A 331 -3.56 -22.14 -4.30
CA TYR A 331 -4.18 -22.47 -5.60
C TYR A 331 -5.47 -23.29 -5.43
N LEU A 332 -5.46 -24.29 -4.54
CA LEU A 332 -6.65 -25.07 -4.22
C LEU A 332 -7.79 -24.19 -3.69
N VAL A 333 -7.50 -23.30 -2.74
CA VAL A 333 -8.51 -22.40 -2.15
C VAL A 333 -9.05 -21.40 -3.17
N ARG A 334 -8.20 -20.90 -4.09
CA ARG A 334 -8.67 -20.10 -5.24
C ARG A 334 -9.62 -20.89 -6.12
N TRP A 335 -9.28 -22.14 -6.46
CA TRP A 335 -10.15 -23.02 -7.24
C TRP A 335 -11.45 -23.36 -6.54
N LEU A 336 -11.48 -23.36 -5.20
CA LEU A 336 -12.72 -23.50 -4.43
C LEU A 336 -13.59 -22.24 -4.44
N GLY A 337 -13.14 -21.16 -5.07
CA GLY A 337 -13.92 -19.94 -5.30
C GLY A 337 -13.61 -18.78 -4.36
N SER A 338 -12.54 -18.85 -3.56
CA SER A 338 -12.12 -17.70 -2.77
C SER A 338 -11.59 -16.58 -3.69
N PRO A 339 -12.17 -15.37 -3.67
CA PRO A 339 -11.68 -14.27 -4.50
C PRO A 339 -10.37 -13.70 -3.97
N TRP A 340 -10.03 -13.95 -2.71
CA TRP A 340 -8.92 -13.29 -2.04
C TRP A 340 -7.58 -13.96 -2.24
N HIS A 341 -7.42 -14.79 -3.27
CA HIS A 341 -6.19 -15.55 -3.50
C HIS A 341 -5.52 -15.12 -4.83
N PRO A 342 -4.95 -13.92 -4.92
CA PRO A 342 -4.12 -13.52 -6.05
C PRO A 342 -2.78 -14.28 -6.11
N ILE A 343 -2.30 -14.81 -4.98
CA ILE A 343 -1.15 -15.71 -4.82
C ILE A 343 0.21 -15.06 -5.06
N THR A 344 0.37 -14.26 -6.11
CA THR A 344 1.66 -13.64 -6.47
C THR A 344 1.70 -12.15 -6.10
N GLY A 345 2.89 -11.61 -5.88
CA GLY A 345 3.07 -10.18 -5.58
C GLY A 345 2.50 -9.27 -6.67
N TYR A 346 2.71 -9.63 -7.93
CA TYR A 346 2.15 -8.92 -9.09
C TYR A 346 0.62 -8.95 -9.15
N ASN A 347 0.00 -10.07 -8.77
CA ASN A 347 -1.45 -10.17 -8.74
C ASN A 347 -2.04 -9.43 -7.53
N GLY A 348 -1.34 -9.47 -6.39
CA GLY A 348 -1.71 -8.77 -5.17
C GLY A 348 -1.58 -7.25 -5.25
N SER A 349 -0.88 -6.73 -6.27
CA SER A 349 -0.73 -5.28 -6.47
C SER A 349 -1.85 -4.61 -7.26
N MET A 350 -2.86 -5.37 -7.70
CA MET A 350 -3.97 -4.87 -8.50
C MET A 350 -4.67 -3.64 -7.90
N ALA A 351 -5.15 -3.73 -6.65
CA ALA A 351 -5.86 -2.63 -5.99
C ALA A 351 -5.02 -1.36 -5.75
N PRO A 352 -3.80 -1.43 -5.16
CA PRO A 352 -3.00 -0.22 -4.97
C PRO A 352 -2.54 0.41 -6.29
N ALA A 353 -2.21 -0.38 -7.32
CA ALA A 353 -1.87 0.16 -8.64
C ALA A 353 -3.08 0.84 -9.30
N TRP A 354 -4.27 0.24 -9.20
CA TRP A 354 -5.51 0.84 -9.68
C TRP A 354 -5.82 2.16 -8.97
N LEU A 355 -5.72 2.22 -7.63
CA LEU A 355 -5.92 3.46 -6.88
C LEU A 355 -4.94 4.58 -7.30
N ALA A 356 -3.70 4.24 -7.63
CA ALA A 356 -2.70 5.21 -8.10
C ALA A 356 -2.96 5.67 -9.54
N LEU A 357 -3.47 4.79 -10.41
CA LEU A 357 -3.66 5.06 -11.83
C LEU A 357 -5.08 5.50 -12.22
N GLN A 358 -6.08 5.35 -11.36
CA GLN A 358 -7.46 5.64 -11.76
C GLN A 358 -7.72 7.15 -11.90
N GLU A 359 -8.63 7.54 -12.80
CA GLU A 359 -9.11 8.93 -12.90
C GLU A 359 -9.81 9.37 -11.60
N GLN A 360 -9.64 10.63 -11.23
CA GLN A 360 -10.12 11.12 -9.93
C GLN A 360 -11.65 11.11 -9.86
N GLU A 361 -12.30 11.42 -10.98
CA GLU A 361 -13.76 11.43 -11.13
C GLU A 361 -14.35 10.04 -10.87
N ALA A 362 -13.69 8.98 -11.35
CA ALA A 362 -14.11 7.59 -11.12
C ALA A 362 -13.92 7.16 -9.67
N LEU A 363 -12.86 7.63 -8.99
CA LEU A 363 -12.67 7.39 -7.56
C LEU A 363 -13.71 8.14 -6.72
N ASP A 364 -14.04 9.36 -7.11
CA ASP A 364 -15.01 10.21 -6.40
C ASP A 364 -16.43 9.66 -6.56
N SER A 365 -16.81 9.18 -7.76
CA SER A 365 -18.12 8.55 -7.99
C SER A 365 -18.33 7.29 -7.14
N GLU A 366 -17.26 6.56 -6.85
CA GLU A 366 -17.28 5.37 -5.99
C GLU A 366 -17.10 5.67 -4.50
N ARG A 367 -16.92 6.96 -4.13
CA ARG A 367 -16.54 7.39 -2.78
C ARG A 367 -15.33 6.58 -2.26
N ALA A 368 -14.31 6.43 -3.09
CA ALA A 368 -13.22 5.47 -2.88
C ALA A 368 -12.45 5.64 -1.55
N GLU A 369 -12.45 6.83 -0.95
CA GLU A 369 -11.90 7.10 0.40
C GLU A 369 -12.65 6.39 1.54
N ARG A 370 -13.88 5.91 1.28
CA ARG A 370 -14.74 5.19 2.23
C ARG A 370 -14.68 3.67 2.06
N VAL A 371 -13.87 3.18 1.14
CA VAL A 371 -13.86 1.78 0.72
C VAL A 371 -12.49 1.19 0.95
N LYS A 372 -12.47 -0.03 1.49
CA LYS A 372 -11.28 -0.89 1.46
C LYS A 372 -11.25 -1.67 0.15
N TRP A 373 -10.24 -1.40 -0.68
CA TRP A 373 -10.12 -2.00 -2.01
C TRP A 373 -9.19 -3.22 -1.98
N GLY A 374 -9.70 -4.37 -2.37
CA GLY A 374 -8.95 -5.62 -2.41
C GLY A 374 -8.50 -6.03 -3.80
N SER A 375 -7.27 -6.53 -3.87
CA SER A 375 -6.78 -7.31 -5.01
C SER A 375 -7.40 -8.70 -4.97
N ALA A 376 -8.35 -8.95 -5.87
CA ALA A 376 -9.06 -10.22 -5.98
C ALA A 376 -8.63 -10.99 -7.23
N ALA A 377 -8.88 -12.29 -7.24
CA ALA A 377 -8.69 -13.19 -8.36
C ALA A 377 -9.90 -14.09 -8.52
N ASP A 378 -10.33 -14.35 -9.75
CA ASP A 378 -11.30 -15.40 -10.00
C ASP A 378 -10.68 -16.80 -9.88
N ARG A 379 -11.49 -17.84 -10.09
CA ARG A 379 -11.04 -19.25 -10.01
C ARG A 379 -9.90 -19.55 -10.98
N TRP A 380 -9.85 -18.87 -12.12
CA TRP A 380 -8.86 -19.07 -13.18
C TRP A 380 -7.61 -18.19 -13.01
N GLY A 381 -7.63 -17.28 -12.04
CA GLY A 381 -6.52 -16.38 -11.75
C GLY A 381 -6.58 -15.04 -12.47
N ASN A 382 -7.71 -14.70 -13.12
CA ASN A 382 -7.90 -13.34 -13.63
C ASN A 382 -8.10 -12.40 -12.45
N VAL A 383 -7.23 -11.41 -12.33
CA VAL A 383 -7.24 -10.47 -11.22
C VAL A 383 -8.12 -9.26 -11.51
N TYR A 384 -8.75 -8.73 -10.46
CA TYR A 384 -9.61 -7.54 -10.51
C TYR A 384 -9.65 -6.83 -9.15
N VAL A 385 -10.11 -5.57 -9.15
CA VAL A 385 -10.32 -4.78 -7.94
C VAL A 385 -11.72 -5.03 -7.40
N ARG A 386 -11.85 -5.15 -6.07
CA ARG A 386 -13.13 -5.44 -5.40
C ARG A 386 -13.27 -4.66 -4.09
N LYS A 387 -14.49 -4.26 -3.73
CA LYS A 387 -14.78 -3.71 -2.38
C LYS A 387 -14.73 -4.82 -1.32
N THR A 388 -14.16 -4.52 -0.17
CA THR A 388 -13.99 -5.46 0.94
C THR A 388 -14.73 -4.95 2.17
N GLU A 389 -15.50 -5.84 2.81
CA GLU A 389 -16.14 -5.53 4.08
C GLU A 389 -15.09 -5.27 5.16
N VAL A 390 -15.31 -4.22 5.95
CA VAL A 390 -14.52 -3.89 7.12
C VAL A 390 -15.40 -4.03 8.35
N ASP A 391 -14.92 -4.80 9.33
CA ASP A 391 -15.65 -5.08 10.56
C ASP A 391 -15.99 -3.77 11.29
N GLY A 392 -17.28 -3.58 11.57
CA GLY A 392 -17.86 -2.38 12.15
C GLY A 392 -17.92 -1.14 11.26
N TRP A 393 -17.52 -1.22 9.99
CA TRP A 393 -17.62 -0.13 9.01
C TRP A 393 -18.56 -0.46 7.84
N GLY A 394 -18.66 -1.75 7.48
CA GLY A 394 -19.33 -2.18 6.25
C GLY A 394 -18.41 -2.08 5.05
N TRP A 395 -18.98 -1.85 3.86
CA TRP A 395 -18.25 -1.67 2.60
C TRP A 395 -17.96 -0.20 2.29
N GLU A 396 -18.85 0.71 2.69
CA GLU A 396 -18.81 2.12 2.28
C GLU A 396 -19.02 3.10 3.44
N GLY A 397 -18.96 2.64 4.69
CA GLY A 397 -19.13 3.49 5.87
C GLY A 397 -20.57 3.90 6.11
N ARG A 398 -21.51 3.00 5.82
CA ARG A 398 -22.95 3.16 6.03
C ARG A 398 -23.57 1.80 6.32
N VAL A 399 -24.75 1.78 6.90
CA VAL A 399 -25.54 0.54 7.00
C VAL A 399 -26.02 0.16 5.59
N GLU A 400 -25.56 -0.99 5.08
CA GLU A 400 -25.90 -1.47 3.75
C GLU A 400 -27.10 -2.43 3.74
N ASP A 401 -27.88 -2.39 2.66
CA ASP A 401 -28.94 -3.35 2.39
C ASP A 401 -28.38 -4.67 1.82
N VAL A 402 -28.85 -5.80 2.36
CA VAL A 402 -28.31 -7.12 2.01
C VAL A 402 -28.65 -7.53 0.57
N GLU A 403 -29.83 -7.17 0.07
CA GLU A 403 -30.21 -7.50 -1.31
C GLU A 403 -29.41 -6.66 -2.31
N GLU A 404 -29.14 -5.38 -2.02
CA GLU A 404 -28.23 -4.54 -2.83
C GLU A 404 -26.82 -5.16 -2.90
N LEU A 405 -26.28 -5.63 -1.77
CA LEU A 405 -24.98 -6.29 -1.74
C LEU A 405 -24.96 -7.60 -2.52
N LYS A 406 -26.05 -8.36 -2.49
CA LYS A 406 -26.20 -9.61 -3.23
C LYS A 406 -26.28 -9.38 -4.73
N ASP A 407 -27.05 -8.39 -5.17
CA ASP A 407 -27.18 -8.00 -6.58
C ASP A 407 -25.85 -7.50 -7.15
N LYS A 408 -25.07 -6.79 -6.34
CA LYS A 408 -23.69 -6.38 -6.67
C LYS A 408 -22.66 -7.52 -6.54
N GLY A 409 -23.09 -8.70 -6.11
CA GLY A 409 -22.23 -9.87 -5.92
C GLY A 409 -21.21 -9.72 -4.78
N LEU A 410 -21.35 -8.71 -3.91
CA LEU A 410 -20.38 -8.35 -2.87
C LEU A 410 -20.33 -9.36 -1.71
N LEU A 411 -21.41 -10.11 -1.48
CA LEU A 411 -21.46 -11.17 -0.45
C LEU A 411 -20.52 -12.35 -0.72
N SER A 412 -20.07 -12.53 -1.98
CA SER A 412 -19.08 -13.57 -2.31
C SER A 412 -17.72 -13.23 -1.69
N GLY A 413 -17.09 -14.19 -1.03
CA GLY A 413 -15.81 -13.97 -0.33
C GLY A 413 -15.93 -13.18 0.97
N ARG A 414 -17.14 -12.92 1.48
CA ARG A 414 -17.32 -12.34 2.82
C ARG A 414 -16.78 -13.28 3.90
N LYS A 415 -16.22 -12.72 4.98
CA LYS A 415 -15.78 -13.52 6.14
C LYS A 415 -16.98 -14.21 6.78
N GLY A 416 -16.88 -15.53 6.99
CA GLY A 416 -17.98 -16.31 7.55
C GLY A 416 -18.30 -15.92 8.98
N GLY A 417 -19.59 -15.80 9.30
CA GLY A 417 -20.06 -15.46 10.65
C GLY A 417 -20.16 -13.96 10.95
N MET A 418 -19.82 -13.09 9.99
CA MET A 418 -19.99 -11.64 10.15
C MET A 418 -21.47 -11.23 10.15
N GLU A 419 -21.87 -10.44 11.14
CA GLU A 419 -23.16 -9.72 11.12
C GLU A 419 -23.07 -8.49 10.23
N MET A 420 -24.20 -8.04 9.68
CA MET A 420 -24.25 -6.75 8.99
C MET A 420 -23.98 -5.62 9.99
N VAL A 421 -23.28 -4.58 9.55
CA VAL A 421 -22.99 -3.42 10.39
C VAL A 421 -24.30 -2.74 10.81
N LYS A 422 -24.37 -2.35 12.09
CA LYS A 422 -25.48 -1.60 12.69
C LYS A 422 -25.01 -0.18 12.95
N GLU A 423 -25.96 0.77 13.05
CA GLU A 423 -25.63 2.20 13.24
C GLU A 423 -24.77 2.44 14.49
N GLU A 424 -25.07 1.77 15.60
CA GLU A 424 -24.29 1.84 16.85
C GLU A 424 -22.82 1.44 16.62
N ARG A 425 -22.60 0.28 15.99
CA ARG A 425 -21.25 -0.22 15.69
C ARG A 425 -20.50 0.69 14.71
N LEU A 426 -21.22 1.25 13.73
CA LEU A 426 -20.65 2.22 12.80
C LEU A 426 -20.19 3.47 13.55
N GLU A 427 -20.96 3.95 14.53
CA GLU A 427 -20.59 5.14 15.29
C GLU A 427 -19.42 4.90 16.24
N GLU A 428 -19.36 3.73 16.88
CA GLU A 428 -18.15 3.30 17.60
C GLU A 428 -16.91 3.32 16.71
N PHE A 429 -17.02 2.91 15.42
CA PHE A 429 -15.92 2.98 14.47
C PHE A 429 -15.50 4.44 14.18
N LYS A 430 -16.47 5.34 14.02
CA LYS A 430 -16.19 6.78 13.76
C LYS A 430 -15.53 7.46 14.96
N GLU A 431 -15.96 7.13 16.18
CA GLU A 431 -15.35 7.61 17.43
C GLU A 431 -13.93 7.06 17.62
N LEU A 432 -13.75 5.76 17.36
CA LEU A 432 -12.43 5.12 17.35
C LEU A 432 -11.48 5.83 16.37
N GLY A 433 -11.97 6.23 15.21
CA GLY A 433 -11.25 7.06 14.24
C GLY A 433 -10.69 8.35 14.84
N GLY A 434 -11.53 9.11 15.54
CA GLY A 434 -11.10 10.33 16.24
C GLY A 434 -10.02 10.04 17.29
N GLY A 435 -10.19 8.96 18.07
CA GLY A 435 -9.22 8.51 19.07
C GLY A 435 -7.87 8.09 18.47
N VAL A 436 -7.88 7.34 17.36
CA VAL A 436 -6.67 6.89 16.65
C VAL A 436 -5.90 8.09 16.10
N TRP A 437 -6.58 9.00 15.42
CA TRP A 437 -5.97 10.20 14.86
C TRP A 437 -5.37 11.10 15.93
N LYS A 438 -6.10 11.35 17.02
CA LYS A 438 -5.60 12.08 18.19
C LYS A 438 -4.31 11.45 18.72
N ARG A 439 -4.33 10.14 18.95
CA ARG A 439 -3.20 9.45 19.57
C ARG A 439 -1.96 9.41 18.67
N LEU A 440 -2.14 9.28 17.35
CA LEU A 440 -1.02 9.38 16.40
C LEU A 440 -0.40 10.78 16.36
N GLU A 441 -1.21 11.84 16.40
CA GLU A 441 -0.69 13.21 16.45
C GLU A 441 0.05 13.52 17.75
N GLU A 442 -0.45 13.04 18.90
CA GLU A 442 0.26 13.11 20.18
C GLU A 442 1.61 12.40 20.11
N LEU A 443 1.62 11.15 19.63
CA LEU A 443 2.85 10.36 19.46
C LEU A 443 3.82 11.05 18.49
N ARG A 444 3.34 11.58 17.37
CA ARG A 444 4.18 12.32 16.41
C ARG A 444 4.85 13.50 17.10
N GLY A 445 4.08 14.34 17.79
CA GLY A 445 4.64 15.48 18.53
C GLY A 445 5.63 15.06 19.63
N GLU A 446 5.40 13.94 20.31
CA GLU A 446 6.34 13.37 21.28
C GLU A 446 7.66 12.94 20.63
N TRP A 447 7.61 12.22 19.50
CA TRP A 447 8.78 11.65 18.84
C TRP A 447 9.56 12.66 17.99
N GLU A 448 8.91 13.63 17.37
CA GLU A 448 9.58 14.72 16.64
C GLU A 448 10.43 15.60 17.57
N ARG A 449 10.05 15.74 18.84
CA ARG A 449 10.88 16.46 19.84
C ARG A 449 12.13 15.67 20.26
N LYS A 450 12.22 14.39 19.93
CA LYS A 450 13.26 13.46 20.40
C LYS A 450 14.27 13.08 19.32
N VAL A 451 13.93 13.29 18.05
CA VAL A 451 14.71 12.89 16.86
C VAL A 451 15.43 14.08 16.26
#